data_AF-A0A073CHX4-F1
#
_entry.id   AF-A0A073CHX4-F1
#
_cell.length_a   1.000
_cell.length_b   1.000
_cell.length_c   1.000
_cell.angle_alpha   90.00
_cell.angle_beta   90.00
_cell.angle_gamma   90.00
#
_symmetry.space_group_name_H-M   'P 1'
#
loop_
_entity.id
_entity.type
_entity.pdbx_description
1 polymer ?
#
loop_
_entity_poly.entity_id
_entity_poly.type
_entity_poly.pdbx_seq_one_letter_code
_entity_poly.pdbx_strand_id
1 'polypeptide(L)'
;MSEYQSQRVENFLERTVQEGQTPQDQKLTFDPTTGELVVQGQNDRLPNPDAVVADQIAEEGFFAKPSFVYMHEDQIQDIYHKWKTSAIDQAPAVAFGFDEGEVFHVYTSHPKTHFSGLPVPSIIHFLPTMAKDQEGFTLANELVNSQLDSQENMTYSVIMLLAIEQDKLQHRVFITQPNGSLSEGIVKFIPQRCELYSRSQGLLETSVLENCKVGVVGLGSGGSSVAIELAKAGVGKFVLIDFDRLELANVSRHVCGTGDLGRYKTKAVRDLLYGKNPYIQVETAEIDINTSFEETKLLLKDCDLIIAATDNNRSRFNLNSIALEYNIPTIFGRALTRACGGDVLRVRPFKGPCLACVFTKDFLESRQEEVSQFRQAREDNPAYVADDEVKATVQVGLSSDILPISNMIVKLALLELSRGKDSGINSLEEDLIADFYIWANRRENTYESWPKMEYGSKTPSILRWYGAKWERNVSCQVCGDSQDSNKTDDDFFG
;
A
#
# COMPACT_ATOMS: atom_id res chain seq x y z
N MET A 1 -25.50 23.98 21.06
CA MET A 1 -24.98 25.37 20.91
C MET A 1 -25.53 26.22 22.04
N SER A 2 -24.75 27.15 22.59
CA SER A 2 -25.30 28.14 23.52
C SER A 2 -26.18 29.14 22.78
N GLU A 3 -27.15 29.74 23.46
CA GLU A 3 -28.08 30.75 22.89
C GLU A 3 -27.31 31.92 22.23
N TYR A 4 -26.15 32.26 22.81
CA TYR A 4 -25.22 33.26 22.27
C TYR A 4 -24.54 32.83 20.95
N GLN A 5 -24.21 31.55 20.80
CA GLN A 5 -23.65 31.02 19.56
C GLN A 5 -24.71 30.93 18.46
N SER A 6 -25.95 30.54 18.78
CA SER A 6 -27.05 30.56 17.81
C SER A 6 -27.30 31.97 17.26
N GLN A 7 -27.32 32.99 18.13
CA GLN A 7 -27.53 34.38 17.69
C GLN A 7 -26.40 34.90 16.80
N ARG A 8 -25.14 34.51 17.05
CA ARG A 8 -24.00 34.89 16.21
C ARG A 8 -24.03 34.21 14.84
N VAL A 9 -24.44 32.94 14.79
CA VAL A 9 -24.60 32.20 13.53
C VAL A 9 -25.75 32.77 12.72
N GLU A 10 -26.89 33.08 13.33
CA GLU A 10 -28.01 33.76 12.65
C GLU A 10 -27.60 35.12 12.07
N ASN A 11 -26.92 35.96 12.87
CA ASN A 11 -26.45 37.27 12.41
C ASN A 11 -25.42 37.18 11.27
N PHE A 12 -24.61 36.12 11.25
CA PHE A 12 -23.63 35.88 10.18
C PHE A 12 -24.33 35.41 8.89
N LEU A 13 -25.25 34.45 8.99
CA LEU A 13 -26.06 34.00 7.87
C LEU A 13 -26.87 35.14 7.24
N GLU A 14 -27.42 36.04 8.06
CA GLU A 14 -28.10 37.25 7.59
C GLU A 14 -27.17 38.20 6.82
N ARG A 15 -25.90 38.34 7.24
CA ARG A 15 -24.89 39.13 6.51
C ARG A 15 -24.52 38.51 5.16
N THR A 16 -24.31 37.19 5.10
CA THR A 16 -23.93 36.50 3.86
C THR A 16 -25.04 36.62 2.80
N VAL A 17 -26.31 36.64 3.22
CA VAL A 17 -27.46 36.92 2.35
C VAL A 17 -27.51 38.39 1.90
N GLN A 18 -27.20 39.34 2.80
CA GLN A 18 -27.16 40.78 2.46
C GLN A 18 -26.02 41.16 1.50
N GLU A 19 -24.89 40.45 1.55
CA GLU A 19 -23.72 40.69 0.69
C GLU A 19 -23.85 40.05 -0.71
N GLY A 20 -24.99 39.42 -1.02
CA GLY A 20 -25.35 38.99 -2.38
C GLY A 20 -24.69 37.68 -2.84
N GLN A 21 -24.18 36.86 -1.92
CA GLN A 21 -23.55 35.57 -2.24
C GLN A 21 -24.55 34.39 -2.30
N THR A 22 -25.85 34.65 -2.13
CA THR A 22 -26.95 33.67 -2.31
C THR A 22 -28.20 34.36 -2.86
N PRO A 23 -29.04 33.67 -3.65
CA PRO A 23 -30.34 34.20 -4.06
C PRO A 23 -31.21 34.49 -2.81
N GLN A 24 -31.91 35.62 -2.77
CA GLN A 24 -32.70 36.12 -1.63
C GLN A 24 -33.79 35.15 -1.10
N ASP A 25 -34.04 34.06 -1.82
CA ASP A 25 -35.16 33.14 -1.59
C ASP A 25 -34.71 31.81 -0.93
N GLN A 26 -33.43 31.67 -0.63
CA GLN A 26 -32.80 30.43 -0.14
C GLN A 26 -32.27 30.61 1.30
N LYS A 27 -32.72 29.75 2.23
CA LYS A 27 -32.28 29.82 3.63
C LYS A 27 -31.09 28.90 3.84
N LEU A 28 -29.94 29.42 4.26
CA LEU A 28 -28.79 28.58 4.65
C LEU A 28 -29.02 28.03 6.07
N THR A 29 -28.80 26.73 6.26
CA THR A 29 -28.91 26.03 7.54
C THR A 29 -27.65 25.21 7.78
N PHE A 30 -27.05 25.32 8.96
CA PHE A 30 -25.92 24.49 9.38
C PHE A 30 -26.42 23.09 9.76
N ASP A 31 -25.86 22.05 9.14
CA ASP A 31 -26.10 20.66 9.52
C ASP A 31 -25.05 20.22 10.56
N PRO A 32 -25.43 20.07 11.84
CA PRO A 32 -24.49 19.69 12.90
C PRO A 32 -24.01 18.23 12.78
N THR A 33 -24.64 17.43 11.92
CA THR A 33 -24.31 16.02 11.69
C THR A 33 -23.18 15.87 10.68
N THR A 34 -23.17 16.72 9.65
CA THR A 34 -22.16 16.70 8.58
C THR A 34 -21.07 17.75 8.76
N GLY A 35 -21.36 18.83 9.49
CA GLY A 35 -20.49 20.00 9.62
C GLY A 35 -20.60 20.97 8.44
N GLU A 36 -21.59 20.80 7.57
CA GLU A 36 -21.75 21.56 6.31
C GLU A 36 -22.86 22.61 6.42
N LEU A 37 -22.76 23.67 5.61
CA LEU A 37 -23.86 24.62 5.38
C LEU A 37 -24.69 24.16 4.21
N VAL A 38 -25.97 23.90 4.46
CA VAL A 38 -26.93 23.38 3.49
C VAL A 38 -27.91 24.46 3.10
N VAL A 39 -28.23 24.57 1.82
CA VAL A 39 -29.24 25.48 1.31
C VAL A 39 -30.63 24.84 1.37
N GLN A 40 -31.54 25.38 2.18
CA GLN A 40 -32.96 25.06 2.15
C GLN A 40 -33.66 25.82 1.01
N GLY A 41 -33.97 25.11 -0.07
CA GLY A 41 -34.94 25.55 -1.07
C GLY A 41 -36.37 25.23 -0.66
N GLN A 42 -37.36 25.99 -1.13
CA GLN A 42 -38.78 25.80 -0.76
C GLN A 42 -39.40 24.46 -1.19
N ASN A 43 -38.70 23.56 -1.92
CA ASN A 43 -39.34 22.32 -2.41
C ASN A 43 -38.47 21.08 -2.72
N ASP A 44 -37.19 20.98 -2.33
CA ASP A 44 -36.38 19.80 -2.69
C ASP A 44 -35.78 19.02 -1.50
N ARG A 45 -35.82 17.69 -1.61
CA ARG A 45 -35.40 16.68 -0.62
C ARG A 45 -33.93 16.23 -0.78
N LEU A 46 -33.10 16.92 -1.55
CA LEU A 46 -31.70 16.54 -1.73
C LEU A 46 -30.78 17.78 -1.78
N PRO A 47 -29.60 17.74 -1.15
CA PRO A 47 -28.64 18.84 -1.20
C PRO A 47 -28.04 19.00 -2.61
N ASN A 48 -27.89 20.26 -3.04
CA ASN A 48 -27.27 20.67 -4.30
C ASN A 48 -25.74 20.41 -4.26
N PRO A 49 -25.14 19.73 -5.25
CA PRO A 49 -23.69 19.42 -5.28
C PRO A 49 -22.75 20.63 -5.39
N ASP A 50 -23.26 21.84 -5.65
CA ASP A 50 -22.48 23.08 -5.67
C ASP A 50 -22.47 23.82 -4.31
N ALA A 51 -22.67 23.11 -3.20
CA ALA A 51 -22.60 23.70 -1.86
C ALA A 51 -21.24 24.37 -1.62
N VAL A 52 -21.27 25.67 -1.34
CA VAL A 52 -20.10 26.49 -1.03
C VAL A 52 -19.38 25.86 0.16
N VAL A 53 -18.13 25.45 -0.08
CA VAL A 53 -17.27 24.77 0.88
C VAL A 53 -17.02 25.67 2.09
N ALA A 54 -17.25 25.12 3.29
CA ALA A 54 -17.14 25.76 4.60
C ALA A 54 -15.71 26.20 5.01
N ASP A 55 -14.75 26.23 4.09
CA ASP A 55 -13.34 26.52 4.40
C ASP A 55 -13.13 27.98 4.82
N GLN A 56 -13.85 28.94 4.21
CA GLN A 56 -13.73 30.36 4.61
C GLN A 56 -14.40 30.68 5.95
N ILE A 57 -15.34 29.84 6.41
CA ILE A 57 -16.13 30.09 7.62
C ILE A 57 -15.43 29.58 8.88
N ALA A 58 -14.48 28.63 8.71
CA ALA A 58 -13.60 28.17 9.79
C ALA A 58 -12.42 29.14 10.04
N GLU A 59 -12.00 29.93 9.05
CA GLU A 59 -10.91 30.91 9.21
C GLU A 59 -11.31 32.11 10.09
N GLU A 60 -12.58 32.50 10.07
CA GLU A 60 -13.14 33.40 11.08
C GLU A 60 -13.57 32.54 12.28
N GLY A 61 -12.79 32.53 13.38
CA GLY A 61 -12.94 31.64 14.55
C GLY A 61 -14.29 31.64 15.31
N PHE A 62 -15.39 31.31 14.63
CA PHE A 62 -16.76 31.22 15.13
C PHE A 62 -17.10 29.83 15.67
N PHE A 63 -16.43 28.78 15.17
CA PHE A 63 -16.62 27.40 15.61
C PHE A 63 -15.30 26.82 16.09
N ALA A 64 -15.31 26.11 17.22
CA ALA A 64 -14.23 25.18 17.53
C ALA A 64 -14.22 24.17 16.38
N LYS A 65 -13.07 23.99 15.71
CA LYS A 65 -12.93 22.97 14.68
C LYS A 65 -13.36 21.61 15.27
N PRO A 66 -14.34 20.92 14.66
CA PRO A 66 -14.79 19.64 15.19
C PRO A 66 -13.66 18.61 15.05
N SER A 67 -13.42 17.84 16.11
CA SER A 67 -12.48 16.72 16.01
C SER A 67 -13.11 15.58 15.18
N PHE A 68 -12.32 14.99 14.30
CA PHE A 68 -12.73 13.83 13.50
C PHE A 68 -12.24 12.54 14.13
N VAL A 69 -13.11 11.53 14.18
CA VAL A 69 -12.78 10.21 14.71
C VAL A 69 -13.05 9.16 13.65
N TYR A 70 -11.99 8.52 13.17
CA TYR A 70 -12.06 7.46 12.17
C TYR A 70 -12.10 6.08 12.81
N MET A 71 -12.97 5.21 12.31
CA MET A 71 -13.05 3.81 12.73
C MET A 71 -13.43 2.93 11.54
N HIS A 72 -12.86 1.72 11.47
CA HIS A 72 -13.24 0.78 10.42
C HIS A 72 -14.60 0.13 10.69
N GLU A 73 -15.41 0.01 9.64
CA GLU A 73 -16.76 -0.54 9.72
C GLU A 73 -16.79 -2.04 10.12
N ASP A 74 -15.78 -2.82 9.73
CA ASP A 74 -15.64 -4.24 10.11
C ASP A 74 -15.46 -4.41 11.62
N GLN A 75 -14.64 -3.58 12.25
CA GLN A 75 -14.45 -3.60 13.70
C GLN A 75 -15.74 -3.30 14.45
N ILE A 76 -16.58 -2.40 13.92
CA ILE A 76 -17.88 -2.10 14.54
C ILE A 76 -18.81 -3.30 14.48
N GLN A 77 -18.84 -4.01 13.34
CA GLN A 77 -19.64 -5.22 13.21
C GLN A 77 -19.16 -6.32 14.18
N ASP A 78 -17.84 -6.46 14.36
CA ASP A 78 -17.27 -7.40 15.32
C ASP A 78 -17.66 -7.06 16.76
N ILE A 79 -17.59 -5.78 17.16
CA ILE A 79 -18.00 -5.37 18.51
C ILE A 79 -19.51 -5.58 18.69
N TYR A 80 -20.32 -5.24 17.68
CA TYR A 80 -21.76 -5.47 17.71
C TYR A 80 -22.08 -6.95 17.96
N HIS A 81 -21.41 -7.85 17.23
CA HIS A 81 -21.61 -9.29 17.42
C HIS A 81 -21.29 -9.70 18.87
N LYS A 82 -20.16 -9.24 19.41
CA LYS A 82 -19.75 -9.52 20.79
C LYS A 82 -20.73 -8.95 21.83
N TRP A 83 -21.23 -7.74 21.63
CA TRP A 83 -22.23 -7.12 22.52
C TRP A 83 -23.50 -7.97 22.58
N LYS A 84 -24.02 -8.38 21.42
CA LYS A 84 -25.25 -9.17 21.31
C LYS A 84 -25.12 -10.56 21.95
N THR A 85 -23.94 -11.19 21.87
CA THR A 85 -23.72 -12.55 22.38
C THR A 85 -23.33 -12.61 23.85
N SER A 86 -22.59 -11.61 24.33
CA SER A 86 -21.86 -11.69 25.60
C SER A 86 -22.33 -10.67 26.64
N ALA A 87 -23.27 -9.78 26.29
CA ALA A 87 -23.80 -8.70 27.14
C ALA A 87 -22.71 -7.79 27.75
N ILE A 88 -21.54 -7.69 27.10
CA ILE A 88 -20.48 -6.78 27.49
C ILE A 88 -20.86 -5.39 26.96
N ASP A 89 -21.04 -4.43 27.87
CA ASP A 89 -21.40 -3.04 27.58
C ASP A 89 -20.20 -2.15 27.22
N GLN A 90 -18.97 -2.67 27.28
CA GLN A 90 -17.74 -1.94 27.00
C GLN A 90 -16.75 -2.74 26.15
N ALA A 91 -16.09 -2.07 25.22
CA ALA A 91 -14.98 -2.64 24.46
C ALA A 91 -13.70 -1.82 24.69
N PRO A 92 -12.57 -2.48 25.03
CA PRO A 92 -11.29 -1.79 25.10
C PRO A 92 -10.92 -1.28 23.71
N ALA A 93 -10.45 -0.04 23.64
CA ALA A 93 -9.99 0.58 22.42
C ALA A 93 -8.69 1.36 22.64
N VAL A 94 -7.95 1.57 21.57
CA VAL A 94 -6.79 2.46 21.53
C VAL A 94 -7.04 3.48 20.44
N ALA A 95 -6.87 4.75 20.76
CA ALA A 95 -6.90 5.82 19.77
C ALA A 95 -5.47 6.29 19.48
N PHE A 96 -5.26 6.78 18.27
CA PHE A 96 -4.06 7.54 17.90
C PHE A 96 -4.49 8.93 17.46
N GLY A 97 -4.01 9.95 18.17
CA GLY A 97 -4.29 11.36 17.90
C GLY A 97 -3.27 11.99 16.95
N PHE A 98 -3.75 12.83 16.04
CA PHE A 98 -3.00 13.60 15.04
C PHE A 98 -3.43 15.06 15.08
N ASP A 99 -2.63 15.93 14.45
CA ASP A 99 -2.95 17.35 14.24
C ASP A 99 -3.41 18.04 15.54
N GLU A 100 -2.61 17.87 16.60
CA GLU A 100 -2.88 18.46 17.93
C GLU A 100 -4.24 18.06 18.53
N GLY A 101 -4.77 16.88 18.19
CA GLY A 101 -6.06 16.38 18.70
C GLY A 101 -7.26 16.81 17.84
N GLU A 102 -7.03 17.27 16.61
CA GLU A 102 -8.10 17.48 15.62
C GLU A 102 -8.54 16.15 14.99
N VAL A 103 -7.66 15.13 14.90
CA VAL A 103 -7.98 13.86 14.25
C VAL A 103 -7.59 12.67 15.12
N PHE A 104 -8.48 11.70 15.25
CA PHE A 104 -8.23 10.45 15.97
C PHE A 104 -8.58 9.25 15.10
N HIS A 105 -7.77 8.21 15.17
CA HIS A 105 -8.10 6.89 14.62
C HIS A 105 -8.27 5.90 15.76
N VAL A 106 -9.44 5.26 15.86
CA VAL A 106 -9.82 4.35 16.94
C VAL A 106 -9.76 2.91 16.46
N TYR A 107 -9.13 2.06 17.26
CA TYR A 107 -9.02 0.62 17.01
C TYR A 107 -9.40 -0.20 18.23
N THR A 108 -10.14 -1.28 18.02
CA THR A 108 -10.52 -2.26 19.07
C THR A 108 -9.55 -3.43 19.20
N SER A 109 -8.61 -3.52 18.27
CA SER A 109 -7.51 -4.47 18.25
C SER A 109 -6.23 -3.74 17.85
N HIS A 110 -5.08 -4.37 18.06
CA HIS A 110 -3.82 -3.80 17.59
C HIS A 110 -3.91 -3.52 16.08
N PRO A 111 -3.65 -2.29 15.62
CA PRO A 111 -3.74 -1.98 14.21
C PRO A 111 -2.68 -2.74 13.42
N LYS A 112 -3.01 -3.05 12.15
CA LYS A 112 -2.08 -3.74 11.24
C LYS A 112 -1.00 -2.81 10.68
N THR A 113 -1.09 -1.51 10.96
CA THR A 113 -0.25 -0.44 10.39
C THR A 113 0.41 0.36 11.50
N HIS A 114 1.57 0.95 11.21
CA HIS A 114 2.25 1.87 12.12
C HIS A 114 1.58 3.25 12.11
N PHE A 115 1.38 3.84 13.28
CA PHE A 115 0.89 5.20 13.44
C PHE A 115 1.96 6.07 14.08
N SER A 116 2.16 7.26 13.54
CA SER A 116 2.99 8.30 14.14
C SER A 116 2.22 9.15 15.17
N GLY A 117 0.92 8.94 15.30
CA GLY A 117 0.06 9.67 16.20
C GLY A 117 0.34 9.34 17.67
N LEU A 118 -0.05 10.26 18.56
CA LEU A 118 0.09 10.05 19.99
C LEU A 118 -0.91 8.99 20.46
N PRO A 119 -0.49 7.97 21.20
CA PRO A 119 -1.43 7.01 21.78
C PRO A 119 -2.33 7.75 22.78
N VAL A 120 -3.63 7.57 22.61
CA VAL A 120 -4.68 8.24 23.34
C VAL A 120 -5.60 7.19 23.96
N PRO A 121 -5.88 7.26 25.27
CA PRO A 121 -6.83 6.36 25.89
C PRO A 121 -8.20 6.45 25.20
N SER A 122 -8.78 5.29 24.90
CA SER A 122 -10.09 5.24 24.25
C SER A 122 -10.98 4.17 24.83
N ILE A 123 -12.25 4.49 24.96
CA ILE A 123 -13.28 3.59 25.48
C ILE A 123 -14.46 3.63 24.52
N ILE A 124 -15.00 2.44 24.21
CA ILE A 124 -16.24 2.30 23.46
C ILE A 124 -17.28 1.72 24.41
N HIS A 125 -18.40 2.41 24.58
CA HIS A 125 -19.50 2.01 25.45
C HIS A 125 -20.79 1.81 24.65
N PHE A 126 -21.47 0.69 24.91
CA PHE A 126 -22.73 0.32 24.26
C PHE A 126 -23.91 0.67 25.15
N LEU A 127 -24.83 1.44 24.59
CA LEU A 127 -26.04 1.87 25.24
C LEU A 127 -27.27 1.15 24.67
N PRO A 128 -28.27 0.83 25.52
CA PRO A 128 -29.57 0.35 25.04
C PRO A 128 -30.30 1.37 24.15
N THR A 129 -30.08 2.66 24.40
CA THR A 129 -30.68 3.79 23.66
C THR A 129 -29.69 4.95 23.71
N MET A 130 -29.54 5.69 22.62
CA MET A 130 -28.56 6.76 22.52
C MET A 130 -28.95 7.93 23.44
N ALA A 131 -28.03 8.29 24.33
CA ALA A 131 -28.17 9.45 25.21
C ALA A 131 -28.27 10.74 24.38
N LYS A 132 -29.27 11.56 24.65
CA LYS A 132 -29.54 12.79 23.88
C LYS A 132 -28.94 14.02 24.57
N ASP A 133 -28.53 14.99 23.77
CA ASP A 133 -28.10 16.31 24.25
C ASP A 133 -27.08 16.21 25.40
N GLN A 134 -27.37 16.86 26.52
CA GLN A 134 -26.53 16.96 27.72
C GLN A 134 -26.32 15.63 28.43
N GLU A 135 -27.25 14.67 28.28
CA GLU A 135 -27.12 13.35 28.92
C GLU A 135 -25.88 12.61 28.41
N GLY A 136 -25.56 12.75 27.11
CA GLY A 136 -24.35 12.18 26.52
C GLY A 136 -23.07 12.80 27.11
N PHE A 137 -23.06 14.12 27.35
CA PHE A 137 -21.92 14.79 28.00
C PHE A 137 -21.74 14.35 29.46
N THR A 138 -22.84 14.16 30.20
CA THR A 138 -22.79 13.67 31.58
C THR A 138 -22.19 12.26 31.63
N LEU A 139 -22.72 11.35 30.80
CA LEU A 139 -22.24 9.97 30.74
C LEU A 139 -20.77 9.88 30.33
N ALA A 140 -20.35 10.65 29.32
CA ALA A 140 -18.96 10.67 28.88
C ALA A 140 -18.02 11.18 29.99
N ASN A 141 -18.41 12.20 30.75
CA ASN A 141 -17.65 12.66 31.92
C ASN A 141 -17.56 11.60 33.03
N GLU A 142 -18.64 10.85 33.29
CA GLU A 142 -18.63 9.75 34.25
C GLU A 142 -17.67 8.63 33.83
N LEU A 143 -17.67 8.27 32.55
CA LEU A 143 -16.74 7.27 31.99
C LEU A 143 -15.29 7.71 32.09
N VAL A 144 -14.99 8.98 31.78
CA VAL A 144 -13.64 9.55 31.96
C VAL A 144 -13.21 9.42 33.42
N ASN A 145 -14.02 9.89 34.37
CA ASN A 145 -13.64 9.92 35.79
C ASN A 145 -13.54 8.52 36.43
N SER A 146 -14.28 7.53 35.92
CA SER A 146 -14.34 6.19 36.52
C SER A 146 -13.36 5.19 35.90
N GLN A 147 -12.96 5.38 34.64
CA GLN A 147 -12.22 4.37 33.87
C GLN A 147 -10.92 4.88 33.25
N LEU A 148 -10.77 6.19 33.08
CA LEU A 148 -9.55 6.79 32.57
C LEU A 148 -8.84 7.47 33.76
N ASP A 149 -7.72 6.89 34.16
CA ASP A 149 -7.01 7.25 35.39
C ASP A 149 -6.74 8.77 35.46
N SER A 150 -7.39 9.46 36.40
CA SER A 150 -7.41 10.92 36.49
C SER A 150 -6.13 11.51 37.13
N GLN A 151 -5.10 10.68 37.38
CA GLN A 151 -3.97 11.05 38.23
C GLN A 151 -2.71 11.55 37.51
N GLU A 152 -2.64 11.52 36.18
CA GLU A 152 -1.52 12.14 35.45
C GLU A 152 -2.01 13.01 34.29
N ASN A 153 -2.19 14.31 34.59
CA ASN A 153 -2.14 15.49 33.71
C ASN A 153 -2.52 15.35 32.21
N MET A 154 -3.54 16.13 31.82
CA MET A 154 -3.57 16.90 30.56
C MET A 154 -3.36 16.11 29.24
N THR A 155 -4.04 14.98 29.05
CA THR A 155 -4.01 14.25 27.78
C THR A 155 -5.38 14.13 27.14
N TYR A 156 -5.39 14.00 25.81
CA TYR A 156 -6.62 13.70 25.09
C TYR A 156 -7.17 12.34 25.51
N SER A 157 -8.49 12.17 25.48
CA SER A 157 -9.14 10.85 25.53
C SER A 157 -10.34 10.79 24.61
N VAL A 158 -10.62 9.62 24.03
CA VAL A 158 -11.69 9.43 23.05
C VAL A 158 -12.73 8.44 23.59
N ILE A 159 -13.94 8.94 23.83
CA ILE A 159 -15.07 8.18 24.36
C ILE A 159 -16.10 8.03 23.26
N MET A 160 -16.33 6.81 22.79
CA MET A 160 -17.32 6.51 21.77
C MET A 160 -18.53 5.85 22.41
N LEU A 161 -19.71 6.42 22.19
CA LEU A 161 -20.99 5.84 22.57
C LEU A 161 -21.63 5.24 21.33
N LEU A 162 -22.04 3.98 21.42
CA LEU A 162 -22.74 3.26 20.35
C LEU A 162 -24.08 2.77 20.86
N ALA A 163 -25.14 2.89 20.06
CA ALA A 163 -26.45 2.31 20.35
C ALA A 163 -27.09 1.79 19.07
N ILE A 164 -28.04 0.87 19.18
CA ILE A 164 -28.80 0.39 18.02
C ILE A 164 -30.27 0.68 18.23
N GLU A 165 -30.81 1.50 17.35
CA GLU A 165 -32.20 1.90 17.37
C GLU A 165 -32.81 1.59 16.01
N GLN A 166 -33.88 0.78 15.99
CA GLN A 166 -34.57 0.39 14.75
C GLN A 166 -33.61 -0.20 13.68
N ASP A 167 -32.73 -1.11 14.10
CA ASP A 167 -31.70 -1.75 13.27
C ASP A 167 -30.68 -0.78 12.63
N LYS A 168 -30.59 0.47 13.12
CA LYS A 168 -29.57 1.44 12.70
C LYS A 168 -28.59 1.72 13.83
N LEU A 169 -27.31 1.73 13.48
CA LEU A 169 -26.26 2.17 14.39
C LEU A 169 -26.38 3.66 14.62
N GLN A 170 -26.58 4.04 15.87
CA GLN A 170 -26.41 5.39 16.37
C GLN A 170 -25.02 5.49 17.02
N HIS A 171 -24.34 6.61 16.80
CA HIS A 171 -23.04 6.84 17.40
C HIS A 171 -22.89 8.29 17.85
N ARG A 172 -22.17 8.49 18.96
CA ARG A 172 -21.67 9.80 19.40
C ARG A 172 -20.24 9.62 19.87
N VAL A 173 -19.41 10.65 19.73
CA VAL A 173 -18.03 10.60 20.20
C VAL A 173 -17.67 11.86 20.94
N PHE A 174 -17.02 11.69 22.07
CA PHE A 174 -16.59 12.77 22.93
C PHE A 174 -15.07 12.71 23.10
N ILE A 175 -14.45 13.87 23.02
CA ILE A 175 -13.02 14.05 23.14
C ILE A 175 -12.77 14.95 24.34
N THR A 176 -12.04 14.42 25.33
CA THR A 176 -11.52 15.25 26.42
C THR A 176 -10.30 15.99 25.92
N GLN A 177 -10.28 17.29 26.13
CA GLN A 177 -9.17 18.18 25.79
C GLN A 177 -8.16 18.20 26.96
N PRO A 178 -6.88 18.56 26.71
CA PRO A 178 -5.88 18.68 27.76
C PRO A 178 -6.33 19.59 28.91
N ASN A 179 -7.09 20.65 28.63
CA ASN A 179 -7.64 21.57 29.64
C ASN A 179 -8.79 20.97 30.49
N GLY A 180 -9.13 19.69 30.31
CA GLY A 180 -10.21 18.98 31.00
C GLY A 180 -11.61 19.26 30.44
N SER A 181 -11.74 20.09 29.41
CA SER A 181 -13.04 20.31 28.75
C SER A 181 -13.41 19.13 27.85
N LEU A 182 -14.71 18.85 27.74
CA LEU A 182 -15.23 17.82 26.87
C LEU A 182 -15.84 18.46 25.61
N SER A 183 -15.49 17.92 24.46
CA SER A 183 -16.02 18.34 23.16
C SER A 183 -16.64 17.16 22.43
N GLU A 184 -17.70 17.39 21.67
CA GLU A 184 -18.29 16.36 20.80
C GLU A 184 -17.63 16.42 19.42
N GLY A 185 -17.26 15.26 18.89
CA GLY A 185 -16.61 15.12 17.59
C GLY A 185 -17.50 14.44 16.55
N ILE A 186 -16.96 14.29 15.35
CA ILE A 186 -17.64 13.66 14.21
C ILE A 186 -17.00 12.30 13.94
N VAL A 187 -17.82 11.24 13.96
CA VAL A 187 -17.36 9.89 13.59
C VAL A 187 -17.42 9.72 12.07
N LYS A 188 -16.33 9.25 11.47
CA LYS A 188 -16.24 8.88 10.05
C LYS A 188 -15.88 7.40 9.95
N PHE A 189 -16.74 6.62 9.31
CA PHE A 189 -16.46 5.20 9.10
C PHE A 189 -15.62 5.01 7.85
N ILE A 190 -14.55 4.22 7.99
CA ILE A 190 -13.77 3.73 6.86
C ILE A 190 -14.57 2.56 6.27
N PRO A 191 -15.08 2.70 5.03
CA PRO A 191 -16.07 1.78 4.49
C PRO A 191 -15.47 0.42 4.20
N GLN A 192 -16.34 -0.58 4.15
CA GLN A 192 -15.97 -1.94 3.77
C GLN A 192 -15.33 -2.04 2.37
N ARG A 193 -14.72 -3.20 2.15
CA ARG A 193 -13.93 -3.60 0.97
C ARG A 193 -14.47 -3.15 -0.39
N CYS A 194 -15.78 -3.15 -0.60
CA CYS A 194 -16.41 -2.84 -1.89
C CYS A 194 -16.25 -1.39 -2.35
N GLU A 195 -16.08 -0.43 -1.42
CA GLU A 195 -16.07 1.00 -1.77
C GLU A 195 -14.66 1.54 -2.07
N LEU A 196 -13.60 0.87 -1.59
CA LEU A 196 -12.20 1.30 -1.76
C LEU A 196 -11.81 1.45 -3.25
N TYR A 197 -12.47 0.70 -4.13
CA TYR A 197 -12.18 0.65 -5.57
C TYR A 197 -13.26 1.29 -6.45
N SER A 198 -14.26 1.94 -5.86
CA SER A 198 -15.40 2.51 -6.59
C SER A 198 -15.00 3.44 -7.74
N ARG A 199 -13.90 4.19 -7.60
CA ARG A 199 -13.36 5.10 -8.62
C ARG A 199 -12.49 4.44 -9.70
N SER A 200 -12.09 3.18 -9.49
CA SER A 200 -11.24 2.41 -10.41
C SER A 200 -12.02 1.37 -11.22
N GLN A 201 -13.34 1.24 -10.97
CA GLN A 201 -14.23 0.35 -11.72
C GLN A 201 -14.18 0.66 -13.22
N GLY A 202 -14.00 -0.38 -14.04
CA GLY A 202 -13.89 -0.28 -15.50
C GLY A 202 -12.46 -0.05 -16.04
N LEU A 203 -11.49 0.36 -15.20
CA LEU A 203 -10.07 0.36 -15.60
C LEU A 203 -9.39 -0.97 -15.27
N LEU A 204 -9.64 -1.47 -14.06
CA LEU A 204 -9.21 -2.79 -13.59
C LEU A 204 -10.40 -3.48 -12.96
N GLU A 205 -10.63 -4.75 -13.31
CA GLU A 205 -11.64 -5.55 -12.64
C GLU A 205 -11.10 -6.00 -11.28
N THR A 206 -11.42 -5.23 -10.24
CA THR A 206 -10.89 -5.48 -8.90
C THR A 206 -11.36 -6.80 -8.32
N SER A 207 -12.57 -7.25 -8.67
CA SER A 207 -13.09 -8.58 -8.31
C SER A 207 -12.22 -9.73 -8.82
N VAL A 208 -11.57 -9.54 -9.98
CA VAL A 208 -10.63 -10.50 -10.56
C VAL A 208 -9.34 -10.53 -9.76
N LEU A 209 -8.73 -9.36 -9.56
CA LEU A 209 -7.43 -9.23 -8.90
C LEU A 209 -7.50 -9.61 -7.41
N GLU A 210 -8.65 -9.38 -6.78
CA GLU A 210 -8.91 -9.70 -5.39
C GLU A 210 -8.68 -11.19 -5.07
N ASN A 211 -8.97 -12.07 -6.02
CA ASN A 211 -8.80 -13.51 -5.82
C ASN A 211 -7.39 -14.00 -6.15
N CYS A 212 -6.58 -13.17 -6.81
CA CYS A 212 -5.24 -13.53 -7.24
C CYS A 212 -4.23 -13.55 -6.08
N LYS A 213 -3.31 -14.52 -6.12
CA LYS A 213 -2.18 -14.69 -5.20
C LYS A 213 -0.86 -14.43 -5.93
N VAL A 214 -0.11 -13.44 -5.47
CA VAL A 214 1.19 -13.07 -6.05
C VAL A 214 2.33 -13.36 -5.08
N GLY A 215 3.32 -14.13 -5.52
CA GLY A 215 4.57 -14.33 -4.79
C GLY A 215 5.60 -13.27 -5.18
N VAL A 216 6.13 -12.52 -4.22
CA VAL A 216 7.20 -11.54 -4.44
C VAL A 216 8.44 -12.01 -3.71
N VAL A 217 9.49 -12.34 -4.47
CA VAL A 217 10.75 -12.86 -3.94
C VAL A 217 11.85 -11.82 -4.15
N GLY A 218 12.39 -11.34 -3.03
CA GLY A 218 13.21 -10.13 -2.97
C GLY A 218 12.34 -8.90 -2.73
N LEU A 219 12.53 -8.27 -1.58
CA LEU A 219 11.87 -7.04 -1.13
C LEU A 219 12.88 -5.92 -0.97
N GLY A 220 13.85 -5.84 -1.88
CA GLY A 220 14.67 -4.65 -2.06
C GLY A 220 13.85 -3.48 -2.64
N SER A 221 14.53 -2.44 -3.12
CA SER A 221 13.89 -1.23 -3.68
C SER A 221 12.85 -1.51 -4.76
N GLY A 222 13.14 -2.47 -5.66
CA GLY A 222 12.24 -2.84 -6.75
C GLY A 222 11.05 -3.68 -6.29
N GLY A 223 11.32 -4.85 -5.70
CA GLY A 223 10.27 -5.80 -5.32
C GLY A 223 9.28 -5.24 -4.30
N SER A 224 9.74 -4.45 -3.34
CA SER A 224 8.86 -3.78 -2.37
C SER A 224 7.94 -2.73 -3.03
N SER A 225 8.46 -1.96 -3.99
CA SER A 225 7.66 -1.03 -4.81
C SER A 225 6.59 -1.76 -5.63
N VAL A 226 6.97 -2.89 -6.27
CA VAL A 226 6.02 -3.72 -7.03
C VAL A 226 4.90 -4.25 -6.13
N ALA A 227 5.23 -4.78 -4.95
CA ALA A 227 4.25 -5.30 -4.01
C ALA A 227 3.23 -4.23 -3.57
N ILE A 228 3.70 -3.01 -3.26
CA ILE A 228 2.83 -1.89 -2.90
C ILE A 228 1.90 -1.50 -4.05
N GLU A 229 2.42 -1.37 -5.27
CA GLU A 229 1.60 -0.99 -6.43
C GLU A 229 0.57 -2.06 -6.80
N LEU A 230 0.91 -3.35 -6.67
CA LEU A 230 -0.06 -4.43 -6.86
C LEU A 230 -1.15 -4.43 -5.78
N ALA A 231 -0.81 -4.14 -4.52
CA ALA A 231 -1.80 -4.03 -3.45
C ALA A 231 -2.75 -2.86 -3.68
N LYS A 232 -2.23 -1.71 -4.14
CA LYS A 232 -3.04 -0.55 -4.57
C LYS A 232 -3.95 -0.87 -5.76
N ALA A 233 -3.48 -1.71 -6.67
CA ALA A 233 -4.25 -2.14 -7.85
C ALA A 233 -5.37 -3.14 -7.52
N GLY A 234 -5.41 -3.69 -6.29
CA GLY A 234 -6.47 -4.59 -5.85
C GLY A 234 -6.10 -6.08 -5.83
N VAL A 235 -4.82 -6.44 -6.02
CA VAL A 235 -4.38 -7.83 -5.78
C VAL A 235 -4.65 -8.19 -4.33
N GLY A 236 -5.36 -9.30 -4.10
CA GLY A 236 -5.88 -9.63 -2.77
C GLY A 236 -5.01 -10.52 -1.91
N LYS A 237 -4.07 -11.28 -2.48
CA LYS A 237 -3.22 -12.21 -1.72
C LYS A 237 -1.75 -12.07 -2.11
N PHE A 238 -0.87 -12.09 -1.11
CA PHE A 238 0.57 -11.97 -1.29
C PHE A 238 1.33 -13.03 -0.51
N VAL A 239 2.41 -13.54 -1.10
CA VAL A 239 3.49 -14.23 -0.41
C VAL A 239 4.74 -13.38 -0.55
N LEU A 240 5.27 -12.87 0.56
CA LEU A 240 6.44 -12.01 0.59
C LEU A 240 7.64 -12.77 1.13
N ILE A 241 8.70 -12.92 0.33
CA ILE A 241 9.89 -13.70 0.68
C ILE A 241 11.13 -12.82 0.58
N ASP A 242 11.80 -12.60 1.71
CA ASP A 242 13.08 -11.90 1.82
C ASP A 242 13.71 -12.20 3.20
N PHE A 243 15.00 -12.53 3.25
CA PHE A 243 15.67 -12.89 4.51
C PHE A 243 16.24 -11.68 5.27
N ASP A 244 16.34 -10.52 4.62
CA ASP A 244 17.02 -9.36 5.17
C ASP A 244 16.17 -8.56 6.15
N ARG A 245 16.88 -7.83 7.00
CA ARG A 245 16.34 -6.71 7.77
C ARG A 245 16.58 -5.39 7.04
N LEU A 246 15.77 -4.39 7.36
CA LEU A 246 15.94 -3.04 6.83
C LEU A 246 17.15 -2.37 7.49
N GLU A 247 18.10 -1.94 6.67
CA GLU A 247 19.27 -1.16 7.10
C GLU A 247 19.16 0.30 6.65
N LEU A 248 19.89 1.19 7.33
CA LEU A 248 19.88 2.63 7.03
C LEU A 248 20.27 2.92 5.58
N ALA A 249 21.20 2.15 5.02
CA ALA A 249 21.65 2.29 3.64
C ALA A 249 20.56 1.95 2.60
N ASN A 250 19.47 1.29 3.00
CA ASN A 250 18.34 0.98 2.12
C ASN A 250 17.33 2.13 2.05
N VAL A 251 17.18 2.91 3.12
CA VAL A 251 16.10 3.91 3.31
C VAL A 251 16.00 4.92 2.16
N SER A 252 17.11 5.27 1.51
CA SER A 252 17.13 6.25 0.41
C SER A 252 16.38 5.80 -0.86
N ARG A 253 16.11 4.50 -1.01
CA ARG A 253 15.48 3.92 -2.22
C ARG A 253 14.47 2.82 -1.94
N HIS A 254 14.36 2.39 -0.68
CA HIS A 254 13.36 1.42 -0.23
C HIS A 254 12.05 2.14 0.15
N VAL A 255 10.93 1.43 0.05
CA VAL A 255 9.61 1.99 0.39
C VAL A 255 9.39 2.19 1.90
N CYS A 256 10.10 1.42 2.73
CA CYS A 256 10.13 1.57 4.18
C CYS A 256 11.08 2.69 4.62
N GLY A 257 10.76 3.33 5.73
CA GLY A 257 11.47 4.50 6.25
C GLY A 257 12.36 4.22 7.45
N THR A 258 12.83 5.27 8.11
CA THR A 258 13.65 5.18 9.33
C THR A 258 12.92 4.55 10.52
N GLY A 259 11.59 4.66 10.57
CA GLY A 259 10.75 4.00 11.59
C GLY A 259 10.74 2.47 11.49
N ASP A 260 11.22 1.91 10.37
CA ASP A 260 11.23 0.46 10.13
C ASP A 260 12.61 -0.18 10.30
N LEU A 261 13.63 0.59 10.71
CA LEU A 261 15.00 0.10 10.82
C LEU A 261 15.11 -1.12 11.74
N GLY A 262 15.88 -2.12 11.31
CA GLY A 262 16.09 -3.38 12.03
C GLY A 262 14.93 -4.37 11.93
N ARG A 263 13.77 -4.01 11.38
CA ARG A 263 12.67 -4.96 11.11
C ARG A 263 12.99 -5.82 9.90
N TYR A 264 12.46 -7.03 9.83
CA TYR A 264 12.49 -7.81 8.59
C TYR A 264 11.75 -7.08 7.48
N LYS A 265 12.33 -7.04 6.28
CA LYS A 265 11.74 -6.35 5.13
C LYS A 265 10.35 -6.89 4.82
N THR A 266 10.16 -8.20 4.89
CA THR A 266 8.84 -8.89 4.75
C THR A 266 7.76 -8.30 5.64
N LYS A 267 8.05 -8.13 6.94
CA LYS A 267 7.10 -7.65 7.94
C LYS A 267 6.85 -6.15 7.81
N ALA A 268 7.88 -5.37 7.52
CA ALA A 268 7.74 -3.93 7.30
C ALA A 268 6.91 -3.64 6.05
N VAL A 269 7.22 -4.31 4.94
CA VAL A 269 6.48 -4.17 3.68
C VAL A 269 5.03 -4.65 3.85
N ARG A 270 4.78 -5.80 4.50
CA ARG A 270 3.42 -6.27 4.82
C ARG A 270 2.57 -5.18 5.48
N ASP A 271 3.10 -4.50 6.50
CA ASP A 271 2.34 -3.47 7.22
C ASP A 271 2.05 -2.26 6.31
N LEU A 272 2.99 -1.89 5.43
CA LEU A 272 2.73 -0.87 4.39
C LEU A 272 1.63 -1.30 3.43
N LEU A 273 1.60 -2.58 3.01
CA LEU A 273 0.56 -3.11 2.15
C LEU A 273 -0.82 -3.04 2.86
N TYR A 274 -0.91 -3.39 4.15
CA TYR A 274 -2.16 -3.21 4.91
C TYR A 274 -2.59 -1.75 5.00
N GLY A 275 -1.65 -0.81 5.04
CA GLY A 275 -1.95 0.62 4.99
C GLY A 275 -2.44 1.11 3.64
N LYS A 276 -2.26 0.33 2.56
CA LYS A 276 -2.83 0.63 1.23
C LYS A 276 -4.14 -0.10 0.98
N ASN A 277 -4.21 -1.37 1.40
CA ASN A 277 -5.39 -2.19 1.28
C ASN A 277 -5.49 -3.10 2.54
N PRO A 278 -6.35 -2.75 3.51
CA PRO A 278 -6.45 -3.51 4.77
C PRO A 278 -7.10 -4.89 4.62
N TYR A 279 -7.69 -5.16 3.45
CA TYR A 279 -8.49 -6.36 3.15
C TYR A 279 -7.70 -7.48 2.46
N ILE A 280 -6.43 -7.25 2.14
CA ILE A 280 -5.57 -8.29 1.58
C ILE A 280 -5.19 -9.35 2.61
N GLN A 281 -4.72 -10.49 2.11
CA GLN A 281 -4.04 -11.51 2.90
C GLN A 281 -2.55 -11.50 2.54
N VAL A 282 -1.68 -11.48 3.54
CA VAL A 282 -0.23 -11.46 3.32
C VAL A 282 0.44 -12.53 4.17
N GLU A 283 1.05 -13.50 3.50
CA GLU A 283 1.97 -14.48 4.06
C GLU A 283 3.40 -13.94 3.93
N THR A 284 4.22 -14.09 4.97
CA THR A 284 5.60 -13.62 5.00
C THR A 284 6.55 -14.75 5.35
N ALA A 285 7.68 -14.87 4.64
CA ALA A 285 8.73 -15.83 4.95
C ALA A 285 10.11 -15.15 4.93
N GLU A 286 10.78 -15.19 6.08
CA GLU A 286 12.11 -14.58 6.26
C GLU A 286 13.24 -15.56 5.91
N ILE A 287 13.25 -16.04 4.66
CA ILE A 287 14.13 -17.12 4.20
C ILE A 287 14.93 -16.74 2.96
N ASP A 288 16.12 -17.31 2.82
CA ASP A 288 16.94 -17.22 1.61
C ASP A 288 16.61 -18.41 0.72
N ILE A 289 16.15 -18.15 -0.50
CA ILE A 289 15.81 -19.20 -1.48
C ILE A 289 16.98 -20.15 -1.76
N ASN A 290 18.23 -19.69 -1.64
CA ASN A 290 19.40 -20.52 -1.91
C ASN A 290 19.64 -21.58 -0.84
N THR A 291 19.18 -21.35 0.40
CA THR A 291 19.32 -22.29 1.52
C THR A 291 18.00 -22.97 1.89
N SER A 292 16.86 -22.36 1.57
CA SER A 292 15.50 -22.85 1.83
C SER A 292 14.70 -23.08 0.55
N PHE A 293 15.29 -23.74 -0.45
CA PHE A 293 14.68 -23.93 -1.77
C PHE A 293 13.33 -24.66 -1.71
N GLU A 294 13.26 -25.81 -1.04
CA GLU A 294 12.03 -26.61 -0.93
C GLU A 294 10.91 -25.89 -0.16
N GLU A 295 11.25 -25.14 0.88
CA GLU A 295 10.30 -24.33 1.62
C GLU A 295 9.76 -23.19 0.75
N THR A 296 10.64 -22.49 0.03
CA THR A 296 10.26 -21.43 -0.92
C THR A 296 9.32 -21.97 -2.00
N LYS A 297 9.64 -23.15 -2.54
CA LYS A 297 8.84 -23.86 -3.52
C LYS A 297 7.43 -24.17 -3.00
N LEU A 298 7.30 -24.65 -1.76
CA LEU A 298 6.00 -24.93 -1.14
C LEU A 298 5.16 -23.65 -0.93
N LEU A 299 5.78 -22.54 -0.59
CA LEU A 299 5.12 -21.25 -0.41
C LEU A 299 4.59 -20.66 -1.73
N LEU A 300 5.32 -20.89 -2.83
CA LEU A 300 5.01 -20.29 -4.14
C LEU A 300 4.08 -21.13 -5.02
N LYS A 301 3.92 -22.43 -4.76
CA LYS A 301 3.21 -23.38 -5.65
C LYS A 301 1.76 -23.00 -6.00
N ASP A 302 1.08 -22.25 -5.13
CA ASP A 302 -0.32 -21.84 -5.29
C ASP A 302 -0.46 -20.37 -5.74
N CYS A 303 0.63 -19.74 -6.18
CA CYS A 303 0.60 -18.38 -6.72
C CYS A 303 0.16 -18.36 -8.19
N ASP A 304 -0.63 -17.37 -8.57
CA ASP A 304 -1.01 -17.09 -9.96
C ASP A 304 0.13 -16.43 -10.76
N LEU A 305 1.04 -15.76 -10.05
CA LEU A 305 2.17 -15.03 -10.62
C LEU A 305 3.30 -14.94 -9.60
N ILE A 306 4.55 -15.06 -10.06
CA ILE A 306 5.74 -14.79 -9.26
C ILE A 306 6.45 -13.55 -9.80
N ILE A 307 6.84 -12.65 -8.90
CA ILE A 307 7.74 -11.53 -9.17
C ILE A 307 9.11 -11.89 -8.61
N ALA A 308 10.07 -12.07 -9.50
CA ALA A 308 11.47 -12.35 -9.16
C ALA A 308 12.26 -11.04 -9.17
N ALA A 309 12.49 -10.49 -7.97
CA ALA A 309 13.19 -9.23 -7.72
C ALA A 309 14.44 -9.43 -6.84
N THR A 310 15.14 -10.55 -7.05
CA THR A 310 16.38 -10.92 -6.36
C THR A 310 17.61 -10.36 -7.09
N ASP A 311 18.68 -10.11 -6.35
CA ASP A 311 19.90 -9.43 -6.81
C ASP A 311 21.06 -10.36 -7.22
N ASN A 312 20.81 -11.68 -7.28
CA ASN A 312 21.80 -12.65 -7.73
C ASN A 312 21.21 -13.69 -8.69
N ASN A 313 22.07 -14.18 -9.59
CA ASN A 313 21.69 -15.17 -10.60
C ASN A 313 21.22 -16.51 -10.04
N ARG A 314 21.83 -17.02 -8.96
CA ARG A 314 21.45 -18.32 -8.38
C ARG A 314 19.99 -18.33 -7.93
N SER A 315 19.56 -17.30 -7.21
CA SER A 315 18.17 -17.09 -6.82
C SER A 315 17.24 -17.02 -8.03
N ARG A 316 17.65 -16.36 -9.11
CA ARG A 316 16.84 -16.24 -10.34
C ARG A 316 16.67 -17.60 -11.04
N PHE A 317 17.71 -18.42 -11.13
CA PHE A 317 17.61 -19.77 -11.69
C PHE A 317 16.79 -20.72 -10.82
N ASN A 318 16.88 -20.60 -9.49
CA ASN A 318 16.01 -21.31 -8.56
C ASN A 318 14.53 -20.95 -8.80
N LEU A 319 14.21 -19.65 -8.91
CA LEU A 319 12.85 -19.19 -9.22
C LEU A 319 12.39 -19.65 -10.59
N ASN A 320 13.26 -19.66 -11.59
CA ASN A 320 12.94 -20.19 -12.92
C ASN A 320 12.58 -21.67 -12.86
N SER A 321 13.28 -22.45 -12.04
CA SER A 321 12.98 -23.88 -11.85
C SER A 321 11.61 -24.08 -11.19
N ILE A 322 11.31 -23.32 -10.12
CA ILE A 322 9.98 -23.33 -9.47
C ILE A 322 8.87 -22.94 -10.46
N ALA A 323 9.10 -21.90 -11.24
CA ALA A 323 8.15 -21.40 -12.25
C ALA A 323 7.82 -22.46 -13.31
N LEU A 324 8.85 -23.16 -13.81
CA LEU A 324 8.69 -24.22 -14.80
C LEU A 324 8.00 -25.44 -14.20
N GLU A 325 8.37 -25.85 -12.99
CA GLU A 325 7.81 -27.02 -12.33
C GLU A 325 6.32 -26.87 -12.04
N TYR A 326 5.90 -25.73 -11.49
CA TYR A 326 4.49 -25.47 -11.19
C TYR A 326 3.73 -24.76 -12.31
N ASN A 327 4.38 -24.53 -13.46
CA ASN A 327 3.79 -23.85 -14.61
C ASN A 327 3.19 -22.46 -14.23
N ILE A 328 3.90 -21.71 -13.38
CA ILE A 328 3.50 -20.39 -12.89
C ILE A 328 4.19 -19.30 -13.72
N PRO A 329 3.44 -18.36 -14.34
CA PRO A 329 4.04 -17.19 -14.96
C PRO A 329 4.95 -16.44 -13.98
N THR A 330 6.13 -16.04 -14.44
CA THR A 330 7.11 -15.34 -13.60
C THR A 330 7.66 -14.13 -14.32
N ILE A 331 7.72 -12.99 -13.64
CA ILE A 331 8.34 -11.78 -14.16
C ILE A 331 9.64 -11.53 -13.40
N PHE A 332 10.76 -11.59 -14.12
CA PHE A 332 12.08 -11.25 -13.61
C PHE A 332 12.37 -9.80 -13.89
N GLY A 333 12.73 -9.05 -12.86
CA GLY A 333 13.18 -7.67 -13.00
C GLY A 333 14.60 -7.50 -12.50
N ARG A 334 15.43 -6.77 -13.24
CA ARG A 334 16.81 -6.47 -12.84
C ARG A 334 17.18 -5.03 -13.16
N ALA A 335 17.79 -4.35 -12.20
CA ALA A 335 18.55 -3.14 -12.46
C ALA A 335 20.01 -3.53 -12.77
N LEU A 336 20.58 -2.91 -13.80
CA LEU A 336 22.01 -3.06 -14.12
C LEU A 336 22.82 -2.23 -13.13
N THR A 337 24.14 -2.47 -13.06
CA THR A 337 25.04 -1.72 -12.17
C THR A 337 24.82 -0.20 -12.24
N ARG A 338 24.74 0.46 -11.07
CA ARG A 338 24.37 1.89 -10.91
C ARG A 338 22.99 2.26 -11.47
N ALA A 339 22.13 1.30 -11.77
CA ALA A 339 20.89 1.49 -12.52
C ALA A 339 21.08 2.33 -13.81
N CYS A 340 22.21 2.13 -14.52
CA CYS A 340 22.43 2.71 -15.85
C CYS A 340 21.39 2.23 -16.88
N GLY A 341 20.70 1.12 -16.56
CA GLY A 341 19.47 0.67 -17.16
C GLY A 341 18.92 -0.52 -16.38
N GLY A 342 18.08 -1.30 -17.03
CA GLY A 342 17.53 -2.52 -16.46
C GLY A 342 16.89 -3.39 -17.52
N ASP A 343 16.41 -4.54 -17.09
CA ASP A 343 15.68 -5.47 -17.93
C ASP A 343 14.53 -6.13 -17.18
N VAL A 344 13.49 -6.49 -17.93
CA VAL A 344 12.32 -7.20 -17.44
C VAL A 344 12.03 -8.36 -18.38
N LEU A 345 12.12 -9.59 -17.88
CA LEU A 345 11.78 -10.81 -18.61
C LEU A 345 10.47 -11.38 -18.07
N ARG A 346 9.47 -11.50 -18.94
CA ARG A 346 8.24 -12.26 -18.67
C ARG A 346 8.42 -13.69 -19.14
N VAL A 347 8.45 -14.63 -18.21
CA VAL A 347 8.45 -16.07 -18.47
C VAL A 347 7.02 -16.61 -18.38
N ARG A 348 6.57 -17.21 -19.47
CA ARG A 348 5.35 -18.03 -19.52
C ARG A 348 5.79 -19.48 -19.78
N PRO A 349 5.84 -20.35 -18.75
CA PRO A 349 6.38 -21.68 -18.88
C PRO A 349 5.85 -22.43 -20.11
N PHE A 350 6.78 -23.04 -20.86
CA PHE A 350 6.56 -23.82 -22.08
C PHE A 350 5.88 -23.10 -23.27
N LYS A 351 5.39 -21.86 -23.10
CA LYS A 351 4.76 -21.03 -24.14
C LYS A 351 5.68 -19.95 -24.71
N GLY A 352 6.78 -19.68 -24.02
CA GLY A 352 7.78 -18.68 -24.40
C GLY A 352 9.14 -19.03 -23.81
N PRO A 353 10.07 -18.09 -23.79
CA PRO A 353 11.41 -18.32 -23.30
C PRO A 353 11.39 -18.49 -21.77
N CYS A 354 12.20 -19.39 -21.23
CA CYS A 354 12.55 -19.36 -19.81
C CYS A 354 13.77 -18.47 -19.58
N LEU A 355 14.15 -18.26 -18.32
CA LEU A 355 15.35 -17.48 -17.98
C LEU A 355 16.60 -18.01 -18.71
N ALA A 356 16.80 -19.34 -18.73
CA ALA A 356 17.94 -19.97 -19.40
C ALA A 356 17.90 -19.89 -20.94
N CYS A 357 16.76 -19.58 -21.55
CA CYS A 357 16.69 -19.33 -23.00
C CYS A 357 17.29 -17.97 -23.37
N VAL A 358 17.16 -16.98 -22.47
CA VAL A 358 17.59 -15.59 -22.71
C VAL A 358 18.99 -15.35 -22.15
N PHE A 359 19.24 -15.82 -20.94
CA PHE A 359 20.50 -15.63 -20.22
C PHE A 359 21.38 -16.89 -20.36
N THR A 360 22.06 -17.01 -21.51
CA THR A 360 23.13 -18.01 -21.69
C THR A 360 24.38 -17.62 -20.89
N LYS A 361 25.32 -18.57 -20.69
CA LYS A 361 26.59 -18.33 -19.97
C LYS A 361 27.34 -17.10 -20.52
N ASP A 362 27.46 -17.00 -21.84
CA ASP A 362 28.07 -15.86 -22.54
C ASP A 362 27.36 -14.52 -22.25
N PHE A 363 26.02 -14.54 -22.11
CA PHE A 363 25.24 -13.34 -21.83
C PHE A 363 25.44 -12.86 -20.39
N LEU A 364 25.52 -13.80 -19.43
CA LEU A 364 25.75 -13.51 -18.01
C LEU A 364 27.14 -12.92 -17.76
N GLU A 365 28.17 -13.42 -18.45
CA GLU A 365 29.55 -12.90 -18.32
C GLU A 365 29.69 -11.47 -18.87
N SER A 366 28.85 -11.07 -19.83
CA SER A 366 28.94 -9.76 -20.50
C SER A 366 28.32 -8.59 -19.72
N ARG A 367 27.50 -8.83 -18.68
CA ARG A 367 26.82 -7.77 -17.91
C ARG A 367 26.90 -8.01 -16.41
N GLN A 368 27.65 -7.17 -15.72
CA GLN A 368 27.74 -7.17 -14.26
C GLN A 368 26.39 -6.80 -13.63
N GLU A 369 26.03 -7.51 -12.56
CA GLU A 369 24.83 -7.24 -11.77
C GLU A 369 25.05 -6.03 -10.85
N GLU A 370 23.97 -5.47 -10.32
CA GLU A 370 24.07 -4.46 -9.28
C GLU A 370 24.52 -5.11 -7.97
N VAL A 371 25.67 -4.67 -7.44
CA VAL A 371 26.10 -5.05 -6.09
C VAL A 371 25.47 -4.06 -5.12
N SER A 372 24.44 -4.52 -4.42
CA SER A 372 23.53 -3.66 -3.68
C SER A 372 23.86 -3.54 -2.19
N GLN A 373 24.65 -4.48 -1.66
CA GLN A 373 25.01 -4.58 -0.24
C GLN A 373 26.50 -4.83 -0.04
N PHE A 374 27.02 -4.37 1.10
CA PHE A 374 28.42 -4.57 1.47
C PHE A 374 28.76 -6.05 1.70
N ARG A 375 27.81 -6.84 2.22
CA ARG A 375 28.03 -8.28 2.43
C ARG A 375 28.28 -9.00 1.10
N GLN A 376 27.41 -8.76 0.11
CA GLN A 376 27.58 -9.28 -1.25
C GLN A 376 28.92 -8.81 -1.84
N ALA A 377 29.21 -7.51 -1.74
CA ALA A 377 30.48 -6.95 -2.17
C ALA A 377 31.68 -7.63 -1.48
N ARG A 378 31.58 -7.98 -0.20
CA ARG A 378 32.64 -8.68 0.53
C ARG A 378 32.83 -10.11 0.07
N GLU A 379 31.75 -10.82 -0.22
CA GLU A 379 31.79 -12.19 -0.75
C GLU A 379 32.39 -12.21 -2.16
N ASP A 380 32.16 -11.17 -2.96
CA ASP A 380 32.68 -11.03 -4.33
C ASP A 380 34.14 -10.52 -4.39
N ASN A 381 34.69 -9.99 -3.30
CA ASN A 381 36.05 -9.44 -3.26
C ASN A 381 37.01 -10.31 -2.44
N PRO A 382 38.30 -10.43 -2.83
CA PRO A 382 39.28 -11.17 -2.05
C PRO A 382 39.40 -10.66 -0.60
N ALA A 383 39.65 -11.56 0.35
CA ALA A 383 39.68 -11.25 1.79
C ALA A 383 40.71 -10.18 2.20
N TYR A 384 41.72 -9.90 1.35
CA TYR A 384 42.73 -8.89 1.61
C TYR A 384 42.35 -7.47 1.15
N VAL A 385 41.22 -7.30 0.45
CA VAL A 385 40.73 -5.97 0.02
C VAL A 385 40.19 -5.21 1.24
N ALA A 386 40.58 -3.95 1.40
CA ALA A 386 40.17 -3.13 2.54
C ALA A 386 38.67 -2.79 2.51
N ASP A 387 38.09 -2.49 3.69
CA ASP A 387 36.64 -2.26 3.82
C ASP A 387 36.11 -1.03 3.09
N ASP A 388 36.91 0.01 2.99
CA ASP A 388 36.63 1.19 2.19
C ASP A 388 36.64 0.88 0.69
N GLU A 389 37.60 0.08 0.22
CA GLU A 389 37.68 -0.36 -1.18
C GLU A 389 36.48 -1.24 -1.57
N VAL A 390 36.09 -2.20 -0.73
CA VAL A 390 34.88 -3.01 -0.99
C VAL A 390 33.61 -2.17 -0.94
N LYS A 391 33.52 -1.18 -0.03
CA LYS A 391 32.38 -0.24 -0.03
C LYS A 391 32.27 0.53 -1.34
N ALA A 392 33.39 0.87 -1.98
CA ALA A 392 33.39 1.54 -3.28
C ALA A 392 32.84 0.64 -4.43
N THR A 393 32.81 -0.68 -4.24
CA THR A 393 32.20 -1.62 -5.20
C THR A 393 30.68 -1.74 -5.06
N VAL A 394 30.09 -1.24 -3.95
CA VAL A 394 28.63 -1.13 -3.79
C VAL A 394 28.13 -0.02 -4.69
N GLN A 395 27.46 -0.39 -5.78
CA GLN A 395 27.12 0.53 -6.87
C GLN A 395 25.61 0.57 -7.09
N VAL A 396 24.93 1.27 -6.19
CA VAL A 396 23.46 1.28 -6.16
C VAL A 396 22.82 2.31 -7.08
N GLY A 397 21.67 1.97 -7.64
CA GLY A 397 20.82 2.88 -8.41
C GLY A 397 20.06 3.90 -7.54
N LEU A 398 19.68 5.04 -8.13
CA LEU A 398 18.73 5.96 -7.49
C LEU A 398 17.31 5.36 -7.51
N SER A 399 16.46 5.78 -6.58
CA SER A 399 15.04 5.38 -6.60
C SER A 399 14.37 5.71 -7.94
N SER A 400 14.63 6.90 -8.48
CA SER A 400 14.13 7.33 -9.80
C SER A 400 14.56 6.45 -10.97
N ASP A 401 15.66 5.71 -10.81
CA ASP A 401 16.20 4.82 -11.84
C ASP A 401 15.59 3.41 -11.76
N ILE A 402 15.21 2.98 -10.55
CA ILE A 402 14.64 1.67 -10.25
C ILE A 402 13.12 1.64 -10.48
N LEU A 403 12.43 2.76 -10.20
CA LEU A 403 10.98 2.86 -10.33
C LEU A 403 10.45 2.61 -11.75
N PRO A 404 11.10 3.06 -12.84
CA PRO A 404 10.68 2.71 -14.20
C PRO A 404 10.59 1.19 -14.41
N ILE A 405 11.61 0.45 -13.96
CA ILE A 405 11.69 -1.01 -14.07
C ILE A 405 10.55 -1.64 -13.25
N SER A 406 10.37 -1.18 -12.01
CA SER A 406 9.29 -1.63 -11.13
C SER A 406 7.91 -1.40 -11.75
N ASN A 407 7.69 -0.24 -12.38
CA ASN A 407 6.43 0.07 -13.07
C ASN A 407 6.17 -0.87 -14.26
N MET A 408 7.19 -1.17 -15.07
CA MET A 408 7.06 -2.15 -16.14
C MET A 408 6.68 -3.55 -15.61
N ILE A 409 7.30 -3.99 -14.50
CA ILE A 409 6.94 -5.24 -13.83
C ILE A 409 5.46 -5.21 -13.40
N VAL A 410 5.00 -4.12 -12.77
CA VAL A 410 3.59 -3.96 -12.36
C VAL A 410 2.65 -4.03 -13.57
N LYS A 411 2.98 -3.37 -14.67
CA LYS A 411 2.15 -3.40 -15.89
C LYS A 411 2.03 -4.80 -16.46
N LEU A 412 3.14 -5.52 -16.58
CA LEU A 412 3.14 -6.90 -17.06
C LEU A 412 2.43 -7.84 -16.07
N ALA A 413 2.57 -7.60 -14.76
CA ALA A 413 1.91 -8.39 -13.73
C ALA A 413 0.38 -8.26 -13.80
N LEU A 414 -0.13 -7.03 -13.86
CA LEU A 414 -1.56 -6.78 -14.01
C LEU A 414 -2.11 -7.40 -15.30
N LEU A 415 -1.33 -7.33 -16.39
CA LEU A 415 -1.68 -7.96 -17.66
C LEU A 415 -1.75 -9.49 -17.54
N GLU A 416 -0.77 -10.15 -16.92
CA GLU A 416 -0.81 -11.61 -16.73
C GLU A 416 -1.96 -12.05 -15.83
N LEU A 417 -2.23 -11.34 -14.74
CA LEU A 417 -3.31 -11.67 -13.81
C LEU A 417 -4.71 -11.47 -14.42
N SER A 418 -4.82 -10.53 -15.36
CA SER A 418 -6.08 -10.20 -16.05
C SER A 418 -6.26 -10.94 -17.37
N ARG A 419 -5.24 -11.69 -17.83
CA ARG A 419 -5.23 -12.31 -19.15
C ARG A 419 -6.42 -13.24 -19.36
N GLY A 420 -7.12 -13.06 -20.47
CA GLY A 420 -8.30 -13.87 -20.84
C GLY A 420 -9.54 -13.58 -20.00
N LYS A 421 -9.55 -12.48 -19.25
CA LYS A 421 -10.70 -11.98 -18.48
C LYS A 421 -11.15 -10.66 -19.09
N ASP A 422 -12.42 -10.30 -18.94
CA ASP A 422 -12.90 -8.99 -19.38
C ASP A 422 -12.30 -7.92 -18.47
N SER A 423 -11.47 -7.02 -18.98
CA SER A 423 -10.81 -5.97 -18.19
C SER A 423 -10.42 -4.77 -19.04
N GLY A 424 -10.43 -3.58 -18.43
CA GLY A 424 -10.06 -2.33 -19.10
C GLY A 424 -8.62 -2.24 -19.58
N ILE A 425 -7.74 -3.17 -19.18
CA ILE A 425 -6.33 -3.22 -19.60
C ILE A 425 -6.05 -4.25 -20.71
N ASN A 426 -7.07 -4.92 -21.24
CA ASN A 426 -6.90 -5.94 -22.28
C ASN A 426 -6.26 -5.39 -23.55
N SER A 427 -6.45 -4.11 -23.86
CA SER A 427 -5.78 -3.44 -25.00
C SER A 427 -4.25 -3.49 -24.90
N LEU A 428 -3.69 -3.53 -23.68
CA LEU A 428 -2.26 -3.64 -23.48
C LEU A 428 -1.69 -5.00 -23.92
N GLU A 429 -2.52 -6.03 -24.15
CA GLU A 429 -2.05 -7.30 -24.70
C GLU A 429 -1.49 -7.14 -26.12
N GLU A 430 -2.02 -6.18 -26.89
CA GLU A 430 -1.60 -5.89 -28.26
C GLU A 430 -0.33 -5.03 -28.32
N ASP A 431 -0.07 -4.22 -27.29
CA ASP A 431 1.10 -3.34 -27.20
C ASP A 431 2.28 -4.01 -26.47
N LEU A 432 2.00 -4.77 -25.41
CA LEU A 432 3.02 -5.44 -24.59
C LEU A 432 3.22 -6.90 -25.00
N ILE A 433 3.54 -7.09 -26.28
CA ILE A 433 3.69 -8.41 -26.93
C ILE A 433 5.05 -9.08 -26.75
N ALA A 434 6.06 -8.37 -26.25
CA ALA A 434 7.41 -8.90 -26.11
C ALA A 434 7.56 -9.74 -24.84
N ASP A 435 8.54 -10.63 -24.83
CA ASP A 435 8.87 -11.44 -23.66
C ASP A 435 9.94 -10.76 -22.83
N PHE A 436 10.87 -10.06 -23.48
CA PHE A 436 12.00 -9.38 -22.85
C PHE A 436 11.97 -7.88 -23.15
N TYR A 437 12.12 -7.07 -22.12
CA TYR A 437 12.13 -5.62 -22.20
C TYR A 437 13.42 -5.07 -21.62
N ILE A 438 14.02 -4.10 -22.32
CA ILE A 438 15.22 -3.39 -21.87
C ILE A 438 14.85 -1.93 -21.58
N TRP A 439 15.22 -1.46 -20.39
CA TRP A 439 15.21 -0.05 -20.01
C TRP A 439 16.61 0.51 -20.14
N ALA A 440 16.78 1.51 -21.01
CA ALA A 440 18.01 2.29 -21.07
C ALA A 440 17.81 3.57 -20.28
N ASN A 441 18.64 3.81 -19.26
CA ASN A 441 18.44 4.95 -18.35
C ASN A 441 19.49 6.05 -18.53
N ARG A 442 20.77 5.71 -18.32
CA ARG A 442 21.88 6.66 -18.36
C ARG A 442 22.94 6.25 -19.38
N ARG A 443 23.57 7.26 -19.99
CA ARG A 443 24.72 7.10 -20.90
C ARG A 443 25.99 6.93 -20.08
N GLU A 444 26.09 5.83 -19.37
CA GLU A 444 27.30 5.46 -18.66
C GLU A 444 27.58 3.99 -18.99
N ASN A 445 28.81 3.69 -19.41
CA ASN A 445 29.29 2.35 -19.75
C ASN A 445 28.45 1.66 -20.85
N THR A 446 27.36 1.00 -20.49
CA THR A 446 26.56 0.10 -21.34
C THR A 446 25.86 0.79 -22.51
N TYR A 447 25.45 2.06 -22.33
CA TYR A 447 24.67 2.82 -23.33
C TYR A 447 25.37 4.10 -23.79
N GLU A 448 26.69 4.20 -23.59
CA GLU A 448 27.48 5.40 -23.92
C GLU A 448 27.36 5.77 -25.40
N SER A 449 27.35 4.77 -26.27
CA SER A 449 27.27 4.93 -27.73
C SER A 449 25.87 5.28 -28.25
N TRP A 450 24.85 5.31 -27.39
CA TRP A 450 23.47 5.54 -27.84
C TRP A 450 23.18 7.02 -28.10
N PRO A 451 22.54 7.41 -29.22
CA PRO A 451 22.21 8.81 -29.56
C PRO A 451 21.22 9.50 -28.61
N LYS A 452 21.22 10.84 -28.59
CA LYS A 452 20.36 11.70 -27.74
C LYS A 452 18.87 11.40 -27.92
N MET A 453 18.08 11.69 -26.89
CA MET A 453 16.63 11.48 -26.95
C MET A 453 16.04 12.53 -27.89
N GLU A 454 15.54 12.07 -29.03
CA GLU A 454 14.97 12.89 -30.09
C GLU A 454 13.59 12.36 -30.51
N TYR A 455 12.69 13.26 -30.87
CA TYR A 455 11.33 12.89 -31.31
C TYR A 455 11.39 12.02 -32.57
N GLY A 456 10.67 10.89 -32.59
CA GLY A 456 10.61 10.01 -33.76
C GLY A 456 11.90 9.25 -34.11
N SER A 457 12.91 9.23 -33.22
CA SER A 457 14.14 8.48 -33.48
C SER A 457 13.89 6.97 -33.61
N LYS A 458 14.41 6.38 -34.70
CA LYS A 458 14.41 4.93 -34.97
C LYS A 458 15.64 4.22 -34.39
N THR A 459 16.56 4.95 -33.78
CA THR A 459 17.78 4.41 -33.16
C THR A 459 17.62 4.35 -31.64
N PRO A 460 18.30 3.40 -30.97
CA PRO A 460 18.25 3.31 -29.52
C PRO A 460 18.71 4.61 -28.83
N SER A 461 17.95 5.06 -27.85
CA SER A 461 18.20 6.22 -26.99
C SER A 461 17.84 5.91 -25.53
N ILE A 462 18.26 6.78 -24.62
CA ILE A 462 17.98 6.65 -23.18
C ILE A 462 16.56 7.09 -22.82
N LEU A 463 16.14 6.73 -21.62
CA LEU A 463 14.81 6.94 -21.04
C LEU A 463 13.69 6.31 -21.90
N ARG A 464 13.96 5.13 -22.46
CA ARG A 464 13.05 4.37 -23.32
C ARG A 464 13.07 2.88 -23.05
N TRP A 465 11.93 2.25 -23.27
CA TRP A 465 11.75 0.80 -23.25
C TRP A 465 11.90 0.22 -24.67
N TYR A 466 12.61 -0.91 -24.76
CA TYR A 466 12.77 -1.68 -25.98
C TYR A 466 12.30 -3.10 -25.74
N GLY A 467 11.28 -3.55 -26.46
CA GLY A 467 10.79 -4.92 -26.39
C GLY A 467 11.47 -5.81 -27.43
N ALA A 468 11.82 -7.02 -27.03
CA ALA A 468 12.29 -8.10 -27.89
C ALA A 468 11.43 -9.35 -27.66
N LYS A 469 10.88 -9.89 -28.75
CA LYS A 469 10.29 -11.23 -28.74
C LYS A 469 11.40 -12.26 -28.74
N TRP A 470 11.25 -13.31 -27.94
CA TRP A 470 12.25 -14.37 -27.85
C TRP A 470 11.54 -15.72 -27.86
N GLU A 471 11.99 -16.65 -28.69
CA GLU A 471 11.34 -17.95 -28.81
C GLU A 471 11.88 -18.94 -27.77
N ARG A 472 11.03 -19.88 -27.35
CA ARG A 472 11.47 -21.00 -26.51
C ARG A 472 12.51 -21.82 -27.28
N ASN A 473 13.69 -22.01 -26.69
CA ASN A 473 14.70 -22.90 -27.25
C ASN A 473 14.35 -24.36 -26.90
N VAL A 474 13.98 -25.16 -27.91
CA VAL A 474 13.64 -26.59 -27.76
C VAL A 474 14.81 -27.44 -27.25
N SER A 475 16.05 -26.98 -27.44
CA SER A 475 17.28 -27.61 -26.94
C SER A 475 17.75 -27.02 -25.60
N CYS A 476 16.95 -26.15 -24.96
CA CYS A 476 17.27 -25.59 -23.65
C CYS A 476 17.40 -26.72 -22.63
N GLN A 477 18.49 -26.73 -21.86
CA GLN A 477 18.73 -27.76 -20.84
C GLN A 477 17.71 -27.73 -19.68
N VAL A 478 16.94 -26.63 -19.55
CA VAL A 478 15.99 -26.45 -18.43
C VAL A 478 14.54 -26.60 -18.88
N CYS A 479 14.16 -26.04 -20.03
CA CYS A 479 12.77 -26.06 -20.53
C CYS A 479 12.63 -26.71 -21.90
N GLY A 480 13.68 -27.32 -22.45
CA GLY A 480 13.65 -28.02 -23.72
C GLY A 480 12.85 -29.33 -23.65
N ASP A 481 12.60 -29.94 -24.80
CA ASP A 481 11.83 -31.19 -24.89
C ASP A 481 12.70 -32.44 -24.67
N SER A 482 14.03 -32.28 -24.54
CA SER A 482 14.98 -33.38 -24.36
C SER A 482 15.02 -33.89 -22.92
N GLN A 483 14.42 -35.06 -22.69
CA GLN A 483 14.67 -35.89 -21.51
C GLN A 483 16.06 -36.53 -21.59
N ASP A 484 17.10 -35.86 -21.10
CA ASP A 484 18.33 -36.53 -20.66
C ASP A 484 18.37 -36.47 -19.13
N SER A 485 17.78 -37.48 -18.50
CA SER A 485 17.55 -37.59 -17.05
C SER A 485 18.81 -37.92 -16.23
N ASN A 486 19.98 -37.37 -16.58
CA ASN A 486 21.26 -37.79 -16.00
C ASN A 486 22.30 -36.67 -15.77
N LYS A 487 21.88 -35.41 -15.60
CA LYS A 487 22.82 -34.33 -15.28
C LYS A 487 22.49 -33.70 -13.93
N THR A 488 23.46 -33.77 -13.01
CA THR A 488 23.42 -33.19 -11.67
C THR A 488 23.73 -31.69 -11.69
N ASP A 489 23.30 -30.97 -10.65
CA ASP A 489 23.36 -29.50 -10.50
C ASP A 489 24.75 -28.84 -10.70
N ASP A 490 25.83 -29.63 -10.73
CA ASP A 490 27.21 -29.15 -10.92
C ASP A 490 27.52 -28.66 -12.34
N ASP A 491 26.73 -29.01 -13.36
CA ASP A 491 26.99 -28.60 -14.75
C ASP A 491 26.63 -27.13 -15.05
N PHE A 492 25.96 -26.42 -14.13
CA PHE A 492 25.61 -25.00 -14.30
C PHE A 492 26.69 -24.02 -13.82
N PHE A 493 27.62 -24.45 -12.96
CA PHE A 493 28.64 -23.60 -12.32
C PHE A 493 30.10 -23.98 -12.62
N GLY A 494 30.34 -24.93 -13.53
CA GLY A 494 31.68 -25.34 -13.98
C GLY A 494 32.37 -24.36 -14.92
#